data_AF-A0A969DE87-F1
#
_entry.id   AF-A0A969DE87-F1
#
_cell.length_a   1.000
_cell.length_b   1.000
_cell.length_c   1.000
_cell.angle_alpha   90.00
_cell.angle_beta   90.00
_cell.angle_gamma   90.00
#
_symmetry.space_group_name_H-M   'P 1'
#
loop_
_entity.id
_entity.type
_entity.pdbx_description
1 polymer ?
#
loop_
_entity_poly.entity_id
_entity_poly.type
_entity_poly.pdbx_seq_one_letter_code
_entity_poly.pdbx_strand_id
1 'polypeptide(L)'
;MYLLFLSALFYIVWLSQILSTIGSGIPSGINTVWVLDLAFVLPLLVIGAVLLFRKKPFGDLLAPVILIKAGTLGFSVFLGELLKPYFGQGLDPFMIGLFAVLGLGSLTLAGLTFSRFGQVHVQNIVSQ
;
A
#
# COMPACT_ATOMS: atom_id res chain seq x y z
N MET A 1 -0.08 -11.63 6.75
CA MET A 1 1.40 -11.53 6.70
C MET A 1 1.85 -10.46 5.72
N TYR A 2 1.42 -10.49 4.46
CA TYR A 2 1.76 -9.45 3.45
C TYR A 2 1.52 -7.99 3.90
N LEU A 3 0.37 -7.67 4.48
CA LEU A 3 0.04 -6.31 4.93
C LEU A 3 0.97 -5.77 6.04
N LEU A 4 1.45 -6.64 6.94
CA LEU A 4 2.40 -6.25 7.98
C LEU A 4 3.77 -5.96 7.39
N PHE A 5 4.21 -6.80 6.44
CA PHE A 5 5.44 -6.57 5.69
C PHE A 5 5.39 -5.23 4.93
N LEU A 6 4.29 -4.98 4.22
CA LEU A 6 4.09 -3.74 3.47
C LEU A 6 4.09 -2.51 4.39
N SER A 7 3.42 -2.59 5.54
CA SER A 7 3.40 -1.51 6.53
C SER A 7 4.79 -1.22 7.10
N ALA A 8 5.54 -2.26 7.50
CA ALA A 8 6.90 -2.11 8.02
C ALA A 8 7.86 -1.50 6.99
N LEU A 9 7.75 -1.93 5.73
CA LEU A 9 8.60 -1.44 4.65
C LEU A 9 8.34 0.06 4.36
N PHE A 10 7.07 0.47 4.26
CA PHE A 10 6.72 1.88 4.13
C PHE A 10 7.23 2.71 5.31
N TYR A 11 7.11 2.19 6.53
CA TYR A 11 7.59 2.87 7.73
C TYR A 11 9.10 3.15 7.67
N ILE A 12 9.89 2.15 7.27
CA ILE A 12 11.35 2.29 7.14
C ILE A 12 11.70 3.30 6.04
N VAL A 13 11.06 3.20 4.87
CA VAL A 13 11.33 4.11 3.74
C VAL A 13 11.00 5.56 4.12
N TRP A 14 9.81 5.82 4.66
CA TRP A 14 9.42 7.16 5.09
C TRP A 14 10.29 7.70 6.22
N LEU A 15 10.63 6.89 7.22
CA LEU A 15 11.50 7.33 8.29
C LEU A 15 12.90 7.71 7.78
N SER A 16 13.46 6.93 6.84
CA SER A 16 14.78 7.23 6.25
C SER A 16 14.79 8.57 5.49
N GLN A 17 13.73 8.86 4.73
CA GLN A 17 13.61 10.11 3.98
C GLN A 17 13.35 11.31 4.91
N ILE A 18 12.53 11.14 5.95
CA ILE A 18 12.28 12.18 6.97
C ILE A 18 13.60 12.55 7.66
N LEU A 19 14.38 11.56 8.11
CA LEU A 19 15.66 11.80 8.77
C LEU A 19 16.65 12.51 7.85
N SER A 20 16.73 12.10 6.58
CA SER A 20 17.56 12.79 5.58
C SER A 20 17.13 14.24 5.37
N THR A 21 15.82 14.50 5.35
CA THR A 21 15.25 15.83 5.11
C THR A 21 15.51 16.76 6.29
N ILE A 22 15.30 16.27 7.53
CA ILE A 22 15.67 16.98 8.76
C ILE A 22 17.17 17.30 8.76
N GLY A 23 18.02 16.34 8.40
CA GLY A 23 19.48 16.54 8.35
C GLY A 23 19.92 17.58 7.32
N SER A 24 19.21 17.68 6.18
CA SER A 24 19.49 18.67 5.13
C SER A 24 18.93 20.07 5.43
N GLY A 25 17.91 20.18 6.30
CA GLY A 25 17.18 21.42 6.57
C GLY A 25 16.32 21.93 5.40
N ILE A 26 16.26 21.21 4.27
CA ILE A 26 15.50 21.59 3.08
C ILE A 26 14.15 20.85 3.10
N PRO A 27 13.00 21.55 3.12
CA PRO A 27 11.70 20.90 3.08
C PRO A 27 11.51 20.08 1.80
N SER A 28 11.07 18.83 1.95
CA SER A 28 10.73 18.00 0.80
C SER A 28 9.32 18.29 0.29
N GLY A 29 9.14 18.28 -1.03
CA GLY A 29 7.81 18.43 -1.67
C GLY A 29 6.85 17.27 -1.36
N ILE A 30 7.34 16.18 -0.76
CA ILE A 30 6.55 14.99 -0.41
C ILE A 30 6.24 14.88 1.09
N ASN A 31 6.52 15.91 1.90
CA ASN A 31 6.23 15.92 3.34
C ASN A 31 4.77 15.56 3.65
N THR A 32 3.82 16.04 2.84
CA THR A 32 2.39 15.75 3.00
C THR A 32 2.08 14.26 2.85
N VAL A 33 2.78 13.57 1.93
CA VAL A 33 2.61 12.12 1.72
C VAL A 33 3.04 11.36 2.96
N TRP A 34 4.18 11.71 3.56
CA TRP A 34 4.67 11.05 4.78
C TRP A 34 3.69 11.18 5.94
N VAL A 35 3.15 12.40 6.16
CA VAL A 35 2.21 12.64 7.26
C VAL A 35 0.92 11.87 7.06
N LEU A 36 0.36 11.89 5.84
CA LEU A 36 -0.86 11.14 5.52
C LEU A 36 -0.66 9.63 5.71
N ASP A 37 0.48 9.10 5.26
CA ASP A 37 0.76 7.69 5.34
C ASP A 37 0.97 7.23 6.79
N LEU A 38 1.79 7.95 7.56
CA LEU A 38 2.09 7.61 8.95
C LEU A 38 0.88 7.78 9.88
N ALA A 39 0.05 8.81 9.66
CA ALA A 39 -1.09 9.10 10.54
C ALA A 39 -2.32 8.24 10.25
N PHE A 40 -2.56 7.88 8.98
CA PHE A 40 -3.80 7.21 8.58
C PHE A 40 -3.56 5.86 7.90
N VAL A 41 -2.70 5.80 6.90
CA VAL A 41 -2.59 4.62 6.04
C VAL A 41 -1.98 3.44 6.78
N LEU A 42 -0.81 3.63 7.41
CA LEU A 42 -0.11 2.54 8.10
C LEU A 42 -0.89 2.02 9.31
N PRO A 43 -1.50 2.87 10.18
CA PRO A 43 -2.38 2.39 11.22
C PRO A 43 -3.56 1.56 10.69
N LEU A 44 -4.20 1.99 9.59
CA LEU A 44 -5.28 1.22 8.97
C LEU A 44 -4.80 -0.12 8.40
N LEU A 45 -3.61 -0.18 7.80
CA LEU A 45 -3.03 -1.43 7.31
C LEU A 45 -2.76 -2.41 8.46
N VAL A 46 -2.25 -1.92 9.58
CA VAL A 46 -2.01 -2.73 10.79
C VAL A 46 -3.33 -3.23 11.38
N ILE A 47 -4.34 -2.36 11.55
CA ILE A 47 -5.67 -2.75 12.03
C ILE A 47 -6.27 -3.82 11.12
N GLY A 48 -6.19 -3.61 9.81
CA GLY A 48 -6.63 -4.55 8.79
C GLY A 48 -5.95 -5.92 8.91
N ALA A 49 -4.62 -5.92 9.06
CA ALA A 49 -3.85 -7.14 9.26
C ALA A 49 -4.23 -7.89 10.55
N VAL A 50 -4.46 -7.17 11.65
CA VAL A 50 -4.88 -7.75 12.93
C VAL A 50 -6.30 -8.34 12.85
N LEU A 51 -7.23 -7.66 12.18
CA LEU A 51 -8.60 -8.15 11.99
C LEU A 51 -8.62 -9.43 11.14
N LEU A 52 -7.81 -9.48 10.09
CA LEU A 52 -7.57 -10.68 9.29
C LEU A 52 -6.98 -11.81 10.12
N PHE A 53 -5.96 -11.51 10.93
CA PHE A 53 -5.30 -12.51 11.76
C PHE A 53 -6.23 -13.11 12.83
N ARG A 54 -7.18 -12.31 13.32
CA ARG A 54 -8.19 -12.74 14.30
C ARG A 54 -9.35 -13.55 13.70
N LYS A 55 -9.30 -13.89 12.39
CA LYS A 55 -10.34 -14.64 11.66
C LYS A 55 -11.75 -14.10 11.91
N LYS A 56 -11.88 -12.78 12.08
CA LYS A 56 -13.20 -12.15 12.21
C LYS A 56 -13.86 -12.13 10.83
N PRO A 57 -15.19 -12.33 10.72
CA PRO A 57 -15.90 -12.32 9.44
C PRO A 57 -15.70 -11.01 8.66
N PHE A 58 -15.49 -9.89 9.35
CA PHE A 58 -15.14 -8.61 8.73
C PHE A 58 -13.72 -8.57 8.14
N GLY A 59 -12.77 -9.37 8.65
CA GLY A 59 -11.39 -9.39 8.17
C GLY A 59 -11.27 -9.89 6.73
N ASP A 60 -12.02 -10.94 6.41
CA ASP A 60 -12.06 -11.51 5.05
C ASP A 60 -12.70 -10.53 4.05
N LEU A 61 -13.78 -9.86 4.44
CA LEU A 61 -14.44 -8.85 3.60
C LEU A 61 -13.56 -7.60 3.38
N LEU A 62 -12.83 -7.18 4.41
CA LEU A 62 -11.97 -5.99 4.36
C LEU A 62 -10.64 -6.25 3.64
N ALA A 63 -10.21 -7.50 3.50
CA ALA A 63 -8.94 -7.85 2.85
C ALA A 63 -8.76 -7.26 1.44
N PRO A 64 -9.68 -7.47 0.48
CA PRO A 64 -9.54 -6.86 -0.85
C PRO A 64 -9.61 -5.33 -0.80
N VAL A 65 -10.44 -4.75 0.07
CA VAL A 65 -10.54 -3.28 0.22
C VAL A 65 -9.23 -2.68 0.69
N ILE A 66 -8.59 -3.29 1.67
CA ILE A 66 -7.30 -2.86 2.20
C ILE A 66 -6.18 -3.05 1.17
N LEU A 67 -6.18 -4.16 0.42
CA LEU A 67 -5.21 -4.43 -0.64
C LEU A 67 -5.35 -3.44 -1.81
N ILE A 68 -6.58 -3.10 -2.23
CA ILE A 68 -6.82 -2.05 -3.22
C ILE A 68 -6.25 -0.73 -2.72
N LYS A 69 -6.53 -0.35 -1.47
CA LYS A 69 -6.07 0.92 -0.92
C LYS A 69 -4.54 0.98 -0.83
N ALA A 70 -3.89 -0.09 -0.37
CA ALA A 70 -2.44 -0.22 -0.36
C ALA A 70 -1.85 -0.15 -1.79
N GLY A 71 -2.48 -0.84 -2.74
CA GLY A 71 -2.07 -0.88 -4.13
C GLY A 71 -2.18 0.47 -4.83
N THR A 72 -3.30 1.19 -4.65
CA THR A 72 -3.51 2.53 -5.20
C THR A 72 -2.49 3.53 -4.65
N LEU A 73 -2.14 3.45 -3.36
CA LEU A 73 -1.13 4.31 -2.75
C LEU A 73 0.27 4.02 -3.29
N GLY A 74 0.69 2.74 -3.31
CA GLY A 74 1.97 2.35 -3.89
C GLY A 74 2.05 2.74 -5.37
N PHE A 75 0.97 2.56 -6.13
CA PHE A 75 0.88 2.97 -7.52
C PHE A 75 0.94 4.49 -7.70
N SER A 76 0.35 5.26 -6.78
CA SER A 76 0.45 6.73 -6.77
C SER A 76 1.89 7.19 -6.58
N VAL A 77 2.63 6.58 -5.65
CA VAL A 77 4.06 6.88 -5.45
C VAL A 77 4.89 6.49 -6.67
N PHE A 78 4.63 5.31 -7.25
CA PHE A 78 5.26 4.87 -8.50
C PHE A 78 5.07 5.89 -9.64
N LEU A 79 3.84 6.36 -9.85
CA LEU A 79 3.57 7.39 -10.85
C LEU A 79 4.23 8.72 -10.50
N GLY A 80 4.23 9.12 -9.23
CA GLY A 80 4.91 10.31 -8.75
C GLY A 80 6.40 10.30 -9.08
N GLU A 81 7.08 9.19 -8.83
CA GLU A 81 8.49 8.99 -9.20
C GLU A 81 8.72 9.02 -10.71
N LEU A 82 7.82 8.40 -11.49
CA LEU A 82 7.93 8.39 -12.95
C LEU A 82 7.73 9.78 -13.57
N LEU A 83 6.94 10.63 -12.91
CA LEU A 83 6.63 11.98 -13.37
C LEU A 83 7.65 13.04 -12.93
N LYS A 84 8.56 12.73 -11.98
CA LYS A 84 9.61 13.66 -11.52
C LYS A 84 10.40 14.37 -12.62
N PRO A 85 10.80 13.71 -13.73
CA PRO A 85 11.53 14.38 -14.82
C PRO A 85 10.77 15.54 -15.45
N TYR A 86 9.44 15.46 -15.52
CA TYR A 86 8.61 16.53 -16.07
C TYR A 86 8.63 17.78 -15.18
N PHE A 87 8.98 17.63 -13.91
CA PHE A 87 9.14 18.73 -12.95
C PHE A 87 10.62 19.11 -12.71
N GLY A 88 11.53 18.64 -13.58
CA GLY A 88 12.97 18.94 -13.47
C GLY A 88 13.67 18.23 -12.30
N GLN A 89 13.05 17.20 -11.73
CA GLN A 89 13.62 16.41 -10.63
C GLN A 89 14.26 15.13 -11.16
N GLY A 90 15.29 14.64 -10.44
CA GLY A 90 15.95 13.38 -10.76
C GLY A 90 15.05 12.16 -10.53
N LEU A 91 15.27 11.11 -11.31
CA LEU A 91 14.64 9.80 -11.11
C LEU A 91 15.36 9.05 -9.98
N ASP A 92 14.57 8.35 -9.17
CA ASP A 92 15.07 7.32 -8.27
C ASP A 92 14.62 5.93 -8.75
N PRO A 93 15.46 5.20 -9.51
CA PRO A 93 15.11 3.89 -10.05
C PRO A 93 14.75 2.86 -8.97
N PHE A 94 15.32 3.00 -7.77
CA PHE A 94 15.02 2.11 -6.65
C PHE A 94 13.59 2.32 -6.17
N MET A 95 13.17 3.57 -5.96
CA MET A 95 11.79 3.90 -5.57
C MET A 95 10.79 3.46 -6.64
N ILE A 96 11.10 3.67 -7.92
CA ILE A 96 10.25 3.23 -9.03
C ILE A 96 10.06 1.72 -9.00
N GLY A 97 11.14 0.94 -8.95
CA GLY A 97 11.06 -0.52 -8.92
C GLY A 97 10.31 -1.04 -7.69
N LEU A 98 10.61 -0.48 -6.52
CA LEU A 98 10.00 -0.86 -5.25
C LEU A 98 8.48 -0.63 -5.26
N PHE A 99 8.04 0.58 -5.60
CA PHE A 99 6.63 0.93 -5.58
C PHE A 99 5.84 0.37 -6.77
N ALA A 100 6.49 0.05 -7.90
CA ALA A 100 5.87 -0.73 -8.97
C ALA A 100 5.49 -2.14 -8.48
N VAL A 101 6.42 -2.85 -7.84
CA VAL A 101 6.18 -4.20 -7.32
C VAL A 101 5.14 -4.18 -6.20
N LEU A 102 5.26 -3.25 -5.25
CA LEU A 102 4.34 -3.17 -4.11
C LEU A 102 2.93 -2.72 -4.54
N GLY A 103 2.84 -1.70 -5.41
CA GLY A 103 1.57 -1.18 -5.91
C GLY A 103 0.84 -2.19 -6.79
N LEU A 104 1.48 -2.62 -7.88
CA LEU A 104 0.87 -3.57 -8.82
C LEU A 104 0.66 -4.96 -8.19
N GLY A 105 1.59 -5.40 -7.34
CA GLY A 105 1.46 -6.65 -6.60
C GLY A 105 0.27 -6.63 -5.64
N SER A 106 0.07 -5.53 -4.91
CA SER A 106 -1.11 -5.36 -4.04
C SER A 106 -2.42 -5.37 -4.84
N LEU A 107 -2.47 -4.67 -5.98
CA LEU A 107 -3.66 -4.65 -6.84
C LEU A 107 -3.98 -6.03 -7.43
N THR A 108 -2.94 -6.77 -7.84
CA THR A 108 -3.09 -8.14 -8.36
C THR A 108 -3.61 -9.08 -7.28
N LEU A 109 -3.04 -9.02 -6.07
CA LEU A 109 -3.52 -9.79 -4.93
C LEU A 109 -4.96 -9.42 -4.55
N ALA A 110 -5.33 -8.14 -4.67
CA ALA A 110 -6.69 -7.69 -4.43
C ALA A 110 -7.68 -8.29 -5.44
N GLY A 111 -7.33 -8.27 -6.73
CA GLY A 111 -8.13 -8.89 -7.79
C GLY A 111 -8.33 -10.39 -7.56
N LEU A 112 -7.25 -11.11 -7.20
CA LEU A 112 -7.29 -12.54 -6.90
C LEU A 112 -8.13 -12.88 -5.65
N THR A 113 -8.06 -12.05 -4.61
CA THR A 113 -8.90 -12.25 -3.41
C THR A 113 -10.36 -11.95 -3.70
N PHE A 114 -10.64 -10.89 -4.45
CA PHE A 114 -12.00 -10.53 -4.85
C PHE A 114 -12.65 -11.60 -5.74
N SER A 115 -11.92 -12.16 -6.71
CA SER A 115 -12.43 -13.23 -7.58
C SER A 115 -12.76 -14.52 -6.82
N ARG A 116 -12.04 -14.81 -5.73
CA ARG A 116 -12.34 -15.96 -4.86
C ARG A 116 -13.65 -15.79 -4.09
N PHE A 117 -13.96 -14.59 -3.60
CA PHE A 117 -15.24 -14.32 -2.96
C PHE A 117 -16.43 -14.51 -3.91
N GLY A 118 -16.29 -14.09 -5.18
CA GLY A 118 -17.32 -14.30 -6.20
C GLY A 118 -17.63 -15.78 -6.45
N GLN A 119 -16.62 -16.66 -6.43
CA GLN A 119 -16.80 -18.09 -6.68
C GLN A 119 -17.47 -18.84 -5.52
N VAL A 120 -17.18 -18.46 -4.26
CA VAL A 120 -17.80 -19.08 -3.07
C VAL A 120 -19.31 -18.80 -3.00
N HIS A 121 -19.74 -17.62 -3.44
CA HIS A 121 -21.15 -17.28 -3.48
C HIS A 121 -21.91 -18.07 -4.57
N VAL A 122 -21.29 -18.29 -5.73
CA VAL A 122 -21.88 -19.08 -6.83
C VAL A 122 -22.04 -20.55 -6.45
N GLN A 123 -21.06 -21.16 -5.77
CA GLN A 123 -21.18 -22.57 -5.36
C GLN A 123 -22.33 -22.81 -4.37
N ASN A 124 -22.58 -21.90 -3.43
CA ASN A 124 -23.68 -22.04 -2.46
C ASN A 124 -25.07 -21.95 -3.09
N ILE A 125 -25.22 -21.31 -4.25
CA ILE A 125 -26.49 -21.20 -4.99
C ILE A 125 -26.75 -22.47 -5.83
N VAL A 126 -25.70 -23.11 -6.34
CA VAL A 126 -25.82 -24.31 -7.20
C VAL A 126 -26.00 -25.60 -6.38
N SER A 127 -25.65 -25.59 -5.08
CA SER A 127 -25.82 -26.73 -4.18
C SER A 127 -27.12 -26.74 -3.37
N GLN A 128 -28.04 -25.82 -3.63
CA GLN A 128 -29.41 -25.79 -3.07
C GLN A 128 -30.43 -26.11 -4.16
#